data_AF-A0A970NFZ5-F1
#
_entry.id   AF-A0A970NFZ5-F1
#
_cell.length_a   1.000
_cell.length_b   1.000
_cell.length_c   1.000
_cell.angle_alpha   90.00
_cell.angle_beta   90.00
_cell.angle_gamma   90.00
#
_symmetry.space_group_name_H-M   'P 1'
#
loop_
_entity.id
_entity.type
_entity.pdbx_description
1 polymer ?
#
loop_
_entity_poly.entity_id
_entity_poly.type
_entity_poly.pdbx_seq_one_letter_code
_entity_poly.pdbx_strand_id
1 'polypeptide(L)'
;MRTIIESFAAQAAQPDLFATWQEELNLRRRLREADQWQQVSIGTRAEYDFLHRALFYGKQRDIFFAIIYGNRSDQNVLTLLRESPPEVVTGFLEYVTALLSEQHPPGASLVFLVHIFQDDYRPQYARLIEALGAEQCAHLLARTGNRNLRRMLKEHLERIKHDESEGTAGRPGIERISHPWATFHGDKIELLAAAAAVLKTNRPLGRLQDSNDYCLDNLLEGAELLFRAGLLADCIGLLSRVILDADLEKNQGHLAGDHPLHRQVFRLLDRVVPLYGLLLDPLHPHGWVLDNYRRLAPGFSPEPGSLLYLDLYAIVLAALQGRSQYAKYEIIQKSAQLQVLRDDDLLAAALVEWGKTGLFENTPTVIEALNAKMRLKPHEAFTGLELLRYLHREGGLVLGRPDVTSMLDMYLRFFYWLPAAVFLNEKLVAQMGP
;
A
#
# COMPACT_ATOMS: atom_id res chain seq x y z
N MET A 1 -19.84 -30.44 -14.82
CA MET A 1 -21.06 -29.99 -14.10
C MET A 1 -22.31 -29.97 -14.98
N ARG A 2 -22.24 -29.57 -16.25
CA ARG A 2 -23.39 -29.50 -17.17
C ARG A 2 -24.25 -30.78 -17.23
N THR A 3 -23.61 -31.94 -17.38
CA THR A 3 -24.30 -33.25 -17.41
C THR A 3 -25.07 -33.57 -16.11
N ILE A 4 -24.62 -33.04 -14.98
CA ILE A 4 -25.28 -33.20 -13.67
C ILE A 4 -26.55 -32.34 -13.61
N ILE A 5 -26.49 -31.13 -14.17
CA ILE A 5 -27.65 -30.21 -14.24
C ILE A 5 -28.69 -30.75 -15.23
N GLU A 6 -28.26 -31.29 -16.37
CA GLU A 6 -29.15 -31.97 -17.32
C GLU A 6 -29.83 -33.20 -16.70
N SER A 7 -29.11 -33.96 -15.86
CA SER A 7 -29.71 -35.09 -15.11
C SER A 7 -30.71 -34.65 -14.04
N PHE A 8 -30.51 -33.49 -13.42
CA PHE A 8 -31.47 -32.90 -12.49
C PHE A 8 -32.73 -32.41 -13.22
N ALA A 9 -32.59 -31.78 -14.38
CA ALA A 9 -33.73 -31.34 -15.20
C ALA A 9 -34.61 -32.52 -15.65
N ALA A 10 -34.01 -33.69 -15.91
CA ALA A 10 -34.73 -34.91 -16.27
C ALA A 10 -35.50 -35.57 -15.09
N GLN A 11 -35.13 -35.27 -13.84
CA GLN A 11 -35.77 -35.84 -12.64
C GLN A 11 -37.10 -35.20 -12.28
N ALA A 12 -37.42 -34.02 -12.82
CA ALA A 12 -38.67 -33.31 -12.55
C ALA A 12 -39.95 -34.07 -12.95
N ALA A 13 -39.81 -35.24 -13.61
CA ALA A 13 -40.91 -36.11 -14.04
C ALA A 13 -41.15 -37.36 -13.16
N GLN A 14 -40.39 -37.58 -12.07
CA GLN A 14 -40.59 -38.75 -11.19
C GLN A 14 -41.74 -38.53 -10.18
N PRO A 15 -42.64 -39.52 -9.98
CA PRO A 15 -43.79 -39.39 -9.06
C PRO A 15 -43.46 -39.63 -7.58
N ASP A 16 -42.30 -40.21 -7.26
CA ASP A 16 -41.89 -40.50 -5.88
C ASP A 16 -41.02 -39.36 -5.29
N LEU A 17 -41.57 -38.66 -4.30
CA LEU A 17 -40.93 -37.55 -3.62
C LEU A 17 -39.63 -37.95 -2.90
N PHE A 18 -39.59 -39.14 -2.27
CA PHE A 18 -38.43 -39.57 -1.49
C PHE A 18 -37.28 -40.00 -2.39
N ALA A 19 -37.57 -40.72 -3.48
CA ALA A 19 -36.59 -41.06 -4.50
C ALA A 19 -35.98 -39.79 -5.12
N THR A 20 -36.83 -38.82 -5.45
CA THR A 20 -36.39 -37.52 -6.01
C THR A 20 -35.43 -36.80 -5.07
N TRP A 21 -35.69 -36.77 -3.77
CA TRP A 21 -34.81 -36.12 -2.79
C TRP A 21 -33.48 -36.85 -2.62
N GLN A 22 -33.50 -38.18 -2.60
CA GLN A 22 -32.28 -38.97 -2.45
C GLN A 22 -31.38 -38.85 -3.68
N GLU A 23 -31.96 -38.87 -4.87
CA GLU A 23 -31.20 -38.63 -6.09
C GLU A 23 -30.70 -37.19 -6.19
N GLU A 24 -31.50 -36.19 -5.80
CA GLU A 24 -31.07 -34.79 -5.76
C GLU A 24 -29.84 -34.61 -4.84
N LEU A 25 -29.85 -35.24 -3.65
CA LEU A 25 -28.73 -35.17 -2.71
C LEU A 25 -27.45 -35.79 -3.30
N ASN A 26 -27.58 -36.91 -4.03
CA ASN A 26 -26.48 -37.53 -4.75
C ASN A 26 -25.93 -36.62 -5.86
N LEU A 27 -26.81 -35.96 -6.61
CA LEU A 27 -26.40 -35.00 -7.64
C LEU A 27 -25.68 -33.78 -7.04
N ARG A 28 -26.14 -33.25 -5.90
CA ARG A 28 -25.45 -32.16 -5.20
C ARG A 28 -24.06 -32.58 -4.73
N ARG A 29 -23.89 -33.82 -4.26
CA ARG A 29 -22.59 -34.35 -3.83
C ARG A 29 -21.62 -34.46 -5.00
N ARG A 30 -22.07 -35.04 -6.12
CA ARG A 30 -21.31 -35.12 -7.37
C ARG A 30 -20.96 -33.75 -7.94
N LEU A 31 -21.86 -32.77 -7.81
CA LEU A 31 -21.61 -31.40 -8.25
C LEU A 31 -20.47 -30.76 -7.44
N ARG A 32 -20.41 -31.02 -6.13
CA ARG A 32 -19.34 -30.51 -5.26
C ARG A 32 -17.97 -31.13 -5.53
N GLU A 33 -17.92 -32.28 -6.17
CA GLU A 33 -16.68 -32.98 -6.52
C GLU A 33 -16.22 -32.69 -7.96
N ALA A 34 -17.02 -31.96 -8.73
CA ALA A 34 -16.71 -31.65 -10.12
C ALA A 34 -15.96 -30.31 -10.24
N ASP A 35 -14.91 -30.26 -11.07
CA ASP A 35 -14.09 -29.04 -11.27
C ASP A 35 -14.47 -28.23 -12.53
N GLN A 36 -15.32 -28.78 -13.40
CA GLN A 36 -15.66 -28.18 -14.70
C GLN A 36 -16.92 -27.32 -14.64
N TRP A 37 -16.75 -26.03 -14.28
CA TRP A 37 -17.83 -25.05 -14.11
C TRP A 37 -18.00 -24.06 -15.29
N GLN A 38 -16.98 -23.90 -16.14
CA GLN A 38 -16.93 -22.87 -17.20
C GLN A 38 -17.97 -23.03 -18.33
N GLN A 39 -18.58 -24.21 -18.46
CA GLN A 39 -19.56 -24.53 -19.50
C GLN A 39 -20.99 -24.67 -18.94
N VAL A 40 -21.24 -24.22 -17.72
CA VAL A 40 -22.55 -24.32 -17.08
C VAL A 40 -23.43 -23.15 -17.51
N SER A 41 -24.52 -23.44 -18.21
CA SER A 41 -25.61 -22.50 -18.50
C SER A 41 -26.77 -22.73 -17.54
N ILE A 42 -27.40 -21.66 -17.05
CA ILE A 42 -28.58 -21.73 -16.19
C ILE A 42 -29.81 -21.40 -17.04
N GLY A 43 -30.64 -22.40 -17.34
CA GLY A 43 -31.85 -22.24 -18.16
C GLY A 43 -33.13 -22.05 -17.36
N THR A 44 -33.21 -22.55 -16.12
CA THR A 44 -34.44 -22.51 -15.30
C THR A 44 -34.21 -22.10 -13.85
N ARG A 45 -35.27 -21.63 -13.17
CA ARG A 45 -35.24 -21.32 -11.72
C ARG A 45 -34.87 -22.55 -10.88
N ALA A 46 -35.34 -23.73 -11.27
CA ALA A 46 -35.03 -24.97 -10.56
C ALA A 46 -33.53 -25.29 -10.62
N GLU A 47 -32.87 -25.05 -11.75
CA GLU A 47 -31.42 -25.22 -11.89
C GLU A 47 -30.65 -24.20 -11.04
N TYR A 48 -31.10 -22.94 -11.01
CA TYR A 48 -30.53 -21.91 -10.13
C TYR A 48 -30.63 -22.31 -8.65
N ASP A 49 -31.82 -22.72 -8.21
CA ASP A 49 -32.07 -23.13 -6.82
C ASP A 49 -31.29 -24.41 -6.45
N PHE A 50 -31.09 -25.31 -7.42
CA PHE A 50 -30.24 -26.49 -7.26
C PHE A 50 -28.77 -26.09 -7.07
N LEU A 51 -28.23 -25.21 -7.92
CA LEU A 51 -26.86 -24.70 -7.79
C LEU A 51 -26.65 -23.94 -6.48
N HIS A 52 -27.60 -23.10 -6.09
CA HIS A 52 -27.57 -22.37 -4.82
C HIS A 52 -27.48 -23.34 -3.64
N ARG A 53 -28.39 -24.33 -3.56
CA ARG A 53 -28.38 -25.34 -2.48
C ARG A 53 -27.15 -26.24 -2.50
N ALA A 54 -26.56 -26.47 -3.67
CA ALA A 54 -25.40 -27.35 -3.82
C ALA A 54 -24.08 -26.66 -3.44
N LEU A 55 -23.87 -25.42 -3.89
CA LEU A 55 -22.55 -24.77 -3.89
C LEU A 55 -22.44 -23.58 -2.91
N PHE A 56 -23.52 -22.81 -2.69
CA PHE A 56 -23.46 -21.57 -1.91
C PHE A 56 -23.09 -21.80 -0.43
N TYR A 57 -23.71 -22.79 0.21
CA TYR A 57 -23.48 -23.12 1.62
C TYR A 57 -22.25 -24.00 1.87
N GLY A 58 -21.39 -24.19 0.85
CA GLY A 58 -20.21 -25.06 0.91
C GLY A 58 -18.89 -24.32 0.69
N LYS A 59 -17.79 -25.08 0.61
CA LYS A 59 -16.44 -24.54 0.32
C LYS A 59 -16.26 -24.01 -1.12
N GLN A 60 -17.28 -24.14 -1.96
CA GLN A 60 -17.24 -23.80 -3.39
C GLN A 60 -18.15 -22.61 -3.73
N ARG A 61 -18.36 -21.71 -2.75
CA ARG A 61 -19.16 -20.49 -2.94
C ARG A 61 -18.65 -19.63 -4.10
N ASP A 62 -17.34 -19.55 -4.29
CA ASP A 62 -16.75 -18.77 -5.39
C ASP A 62 -17.05 -19.39 -6.77
N ILE A 63 -17.15 -20.72 -6.85
CA ILE A 63 -17.54 -21.42 -8.08
C ILE A 63 -19.00 -21.10 -8.43
N PHE A 64 -19.88 -21.02 -7.43
CA PHE A 64 -21.27 -20.58 -7.64
C PHE A 64 -21.33 -19.17 -8.25
N PHE A 65 -20.58 -18.22 -7.69
CA PHE A 65 -20.53 -16.85 -8.23
C PHE A 65 -19.86 -16.78 -9.60
N ALA A 66 -18.84 -17.60 -9.86
CA ALA A 66 -18.20 -17.71 -11.17
C ALA A 66 -19.19 -18.21 -12.24
N ILE A 67 -20.06 -19.17 -11.91
CA ILE A 67 -21.13 -19.63 -12.81
C ILE A 67 -22.14 -18.51 -13.09
N ILE A 68 -22.57 -17.77 -12.07
CA ILE A 68 -23.49 -16.63 -12.25
C ILE A 68 -22.84 -15.56 -13.14
N TYR A 69 -21.56 -15.24 -12.91
CA TYR A 69 -20.82 -14.28 -13.73
C TYR A 69 -20.63 -14.78 -15.18
N GLY A 70 -20.45 -16.08 -15.38
CA GLY A 70 -20.44 -16.72 -16.71
C GLY A 70 -21.76 -16.54 -17.47
N ASN A 71 -22.88 -16.47 -16.74
CA ASN A 71 -24.24 -16.28 -17.27
C ASN A 71 -24.73 -14.83 -17.21
N ARG A 72 -23.83 -13.84 -17.03
CA ARG A 72 -24.17 -12.41 -16.88
C ARG A 72 -24.93 -11.77 -18.04
N SER A 73 -24.93 -12.42 -19.21
CA SER A 73 -25.67 -11.96 -20.40
C SER A 73 -27.13 -12.38 -20.39
N ASP A 74 -27.53 -13.33 -19.52
CA ASP A 74 -28.90 -13.82 -19.43
C ASP A 74 -29.73 -13.03 -18.41
N GLN A 75 -30.77 -12.35 -18.90
CA GLN A 75 -31.68 -11.54 -18.07
C GLN A 75 -32.47 -12.35 -17.05
N ASN A 76 -32.75 -13.62 -17.34
CA ASN A 76 -33.46 -14.49 -16.40
C ASN A 76 -32.59 -14.76 -15.17
N VAL A 77 -31.29 -15.04 -15.39
CA VAL A 77 -30.32 -15.26 -14.30
C VAL A 77 -30.13 -13.99 -13.48
N LEU A 78 -30.06 -12.82 -14.12
CA LEU A 78 -29.95 -11.53 -13.41
C LEU A 78 -31.20 -11.24 -12.56
N THR A 79 -32.39 -11.61 -13.06
CA THR A 79 -33.65 -11.45 -12.30
C THR A 79 -33.69 -12.39 -11.10
N LEU A 80 -33.29 -13.65 -11.27
CA LEU A 80 -33.20 -14.62 -10.16
C LEU A 80 -32.18 -14.20 -9.10
N LEU A 81 -31.03 -13.69 -9.52
CA LEU A 81 -30.04 -13.10 -8.61
C LEU A 81 -30.66 -11.92 -7.84
N ARG A 82 -31.39 -11.05 -8.52
CA ARG A 82 -32.03 -9.87 -7.92
C ARG A 82 -33.10 -10.24 -6.87
N GLU A 83 -33.78 -11.36 -7.06
CA GLU A 83 -34.79 -11.92 -6.15
C GLU A 83 -34.19 -12.83 -5.06
N SER A 84 -32.88 -13.08 -5.10
CA SER A 84 -32.21 -13.95 -4.13
C SER A 84 -32.06 -13.30 -2.75
N PRO A 85 -31.80 -14.09 -1.69
CA PRO A 85 -31.55 -13.57 -0.36
C PRO A 85 -30.43 -12.52 -0.36
N PRO A 86 -30.49 -11.49 0.53
CA PRO A 86 -29.51 -10.42 0.56
C PRO A 86 -28.05 -10.90 0.64
N GLU A 87 -27.78 -11.97 1.39
CA GLU A 87 -26.45 -12.58 1.53
C GLU A 87 -25.86 -13.12 0.21
N VAL A 88 -26.72 -13.54 -0.72
CA VAL A 88 -26.33 -14.01 -2.04
C VAL A 88 -25.96 -12.83 -2.92
N VAL A 89 -26.78 -11.79 -2.90
CA VAL A 89 -26.58 -10.57 -3.71
C VAL A 89 -25.34 -9.82 -3.25
N THR A 90 -25.17 -9.62 -1.94
CA THR A 90 -23.99 -8.96 -1.38
C THR A 90 -22.72 -9.76 -1.66
N GLY A 91 -22.74 -11.08 -1.44
CA GLY A 91 -21.60 -11.94 -1.75
C GLY A 91 -21.22 -11.95 -3.23
N PHE A 92 -22.22 -11.89 -4.13
CA PHE A 92 -21.96 -11.77 -5.56
C PHE A 92 -21.35 -10.41 -5.92
N LEU A 93 -21.83 -9.30 -5.34
CA LEU A 93 -21.26 -7.97 -5.56
C LEU A 93 -19.81 -7.88 -5.04
N GLU A 94 -19.51 -8.50 -3.90
CA GLU A 94 -18.15 -8.62 -3.36
C GLU A 94 -17.25 -9.45 -4.29
N TYR A 95 -17.75 -10.58 -4.78
CA TYR A 95 -17.04 -11.41 -5.76
C TYR A 95 -16.73 -10.62 -7.05
N VAL A 96 -17.70 -9.89 -7.59
CA VAL A 96 -17.49 -9.06 -8.79
C VAL A 96 -16.50 -7.93 -8.51
N THR A 97 -16.53 -7.32 -7.32
CA THR A 97 -15.58 -6.28 -6.93
C THR A 97 -14.14 -6.82 -6.87
N ALA A 98 -13.95 -8.02 -6.33
CA ALA A 98 -12.66 -8.71 -6.35
C ALA A 98 -12.22 -9.02 -7.79
N LEU A 99 -13.13 -9.54 -8.63
CA LEU A 99 -12.84 -9.85 -10.02
C LEU A 99 -12.47 -8.61 -10.86
N LEU A 100 -13.17 -7.49 -10.67
CA LEU A 100 -12.89 -6.21 -11.31
C LEU A 100 -11.49 -5.71 -10.96
N SER A 101 -11.12 -5.87 -9.69
CA SER A 101 -9.80 -5.49 -9.16
C SER A 101 -8.66 -6.29 -9.78
N GLU A 102 -8.90 -7.53 -10.21
CA GLU A 102 -7.89 -8.43 -10.75
C GLU A 102 -7.83 -8.41 -12.29
N GLN A 103 -8.98 -8.48 -12.96
CA GLN A 103 -9.06 -8.78 -14.40
C GLN A 103 -9.36 -7.58 -15.30
N HIS A 104 -9.73 -6.42 -14.73
CA HIS A 104 -10.04 -5.17 -15.44
C HIS A 104 -10.86 -5.37 -16.74
N PRO A 105 -12.04 -6.03 -16.67
CA PRO A 105 -12.80 -6.37 -17.86
C PRO A 105 -13.37 -5.13 -18.58
N PRO A 106 -13.62 -5.19 -19.89
CA PRO A 106 -14.08 -4.04 -20.66
C PRO A 106 -15.48 -3.59 -20.22
N GLY A 107 -15.77 -2.29 -20.31
CA GLY A 107 -17.05 -1.71 -19.85
C GLY A 107 -18.31 -2.34 -20.46
N ALA A 108 -18.21 -2.88 -21.68
CA ALA A 108 -19.29 -3.62 -22.34
C ALA A 108 -19.73 -4.87 -21.57
N SER A 109 -18.79 -5.54 -20.90
CA SER A 109 -19.06 -6.75 -20.13
C SER A 109 -19.74 -6.48 -18.78
N LEU A 110 -19.82 -5.21 -18.36
CA LEU A 110 -20.28 -4.78 -17.03
C LEU A 110 -21.70 -4.21 -17.03
N VAL A 111 -22.38 -4.20 -18.18
CA VAL A 111 -23.74 -3.66 -18.32
C VAL A 111 -24.74 -4.37 -17.39
N PHE A 112 -24.50 -5.63 -17.03
CA PHE A 112 -25.33 -6.37 -16.07
C PHE A 112 -25.44 -5.67 -14.71
N LEU A 113 -24.42 -4.91 -14.28
CA LEU A 113 -24.44 -4.14 -13.03
C LEU A 113 -25.54 -3.07 -13.02
N VAL A 114 -25.90 -2.54 -14.20
CA VAL A 114 -27.01 -1.59 -14.31
C VAL A 114 -28.35 -2.31 -14.07
N HIS A 115 -28.46 -3.56 -14.51
CA HIS A 115 -29.69 -4.36 -14.40
C HIS A 115 -29.94 -4.90 -12.98
N ILE A 116 -28.88 -5.21 -12.25
CA ILE A 116 -28.97 -5.74 -10.87
C ILE A 116 -28.88 -4.65 -9.79
N PHE A 117 -28.79 -3.37 -10.15
CA PHE A 117 -28.72 -2.28 -9.19
C PHE A 117 -30.01 -2.17 -8.36
N GLN A 118 -29.85 -2.15 -7.03
CA GLN A 118 -30.90 -1.79 -6.07
C GLN A 118 -30.36 -0.76 -5.09
N ASP A 119 -31.22 0.15 -4.65
CA ASP A 119 -30.84 1.22 -3.73
C ASP A 119 -30.40 0.69 -2.35
N ASP A 120 -30.88 -0.48 -1.93
CA ASP A 120 -30.52 -1.11 -0.67
C ASP A 120 -29.05 -1.59 -0.63
N TYR A 121 -28.43 -1.81 -1.80
CA TYR A 121 -27.04 -2.24 -1.94
C TYR A 121 -26.08 -1.11 -2.30
N ARG A 122 -26.47 0.15 -2.10
CA ARG A 122 -25.61 1.32 -2.35
C ARG A 122 -24.20 1.21 -1.74
N PRO A 123 -24.00 0.74 -0.49
CA PRO A 123 -22.66 0.60 0.08
C PRO A 123 -21.77 -0.36 -0.70
N GLN A 124 -22.33 -1.48 -1.17
CA GLN A 124 -21.61 -2.49 -1.96
C GLN A 124 -21.33 -1.95 -3.36
N TYR A 125 -22.27 -1.21 -3.97
CA TYR A 125 -22.05 -0.53 -5.23
C TYR A 125 -21.03 0.59 -5.15
N ALA A 126 -20.91 1.28 -4.01
CA ALA A 126 -19.88 2.30 -3.82
C ALA A 126 -18.48 1.68 -3.92
N ARG A 127 -18.24 0.58 -3.19
CA ARG A 127 -16.99 -0.20 -3.25
C ARG A 127 -16.72 -0.76 -4.64
N LEU A 128 -17.76 -1.24 -5.31
CA LEU A 128 -17.65 -1.74 -6.68
C LEU A 128 -17.24 -0.63 -7.65
N ILE A 129 -17.87 0.55 -7.54
CA ILE A 129 -17.60 1.70 -8.41
C ILE A 129 -16.19 2.25 -8.17
N GLU A 130 -15.69 2.22 -6.93
CA GLU A 130 -14.31 2.57 -6.62
C GLU A 130 -13.29 1.69 -7.37
N ALA A 131 -13.63 0.43 -7.67
CA ALA A 131 -12.81 -0.48 -8.45
C ALA A 131 -12.93 -0.28 -9.98
N LEU A 132 -13.80 0.62 -10.46
CA LEU A 132 -13.98 0.89 -11.88
C LEU A 132 -13.04 2.01 -12.37
N GLY A 133 -12.48 1.80 -13.56
CA GLY A 133 -11.70 2.82 -14.28
C GLY A 133 -12.57 3.82 -15.05
N ALA A 134 -11.96 4.91 -15.52
CA ALA A 134 -12.66 6.00 -16.22
C ALA A 134 -13.45 5.53 -17.45
N GLU A 135 -12.89 4.64 -18.27
CA GLU A 135 -13.54 4.10 -19.47
C GLU A 135 -14.78 3.25 -19.12
N GLN A 136 -14.68 2.41 -18.08
CA GLN A 136 -15.78 1.57 -17.60
C GLN A 136 -16.91 2.44 -17.03
N CYS A 137 -16.58 3.45 -16.23
CA CYS A 137 -17.54 4.41 -15.71
C CYS A 137 -18.25 5.19 -16.81
N ALA A 138 -17.52 5.66 -17.83
CA ALA A 138 -18.09 6.35 -18.98
C ALA A 138 -19.07 5.45 -19.76
N HIS A 139 -18.68 4.20 -20.00
CA HIS A 139 -19.51 3.22 -20.69
C HIS A 139 -20.81 2.90 -19.91
N LEU A 140 -20.73 2.73 -18.59
CA LEU A 140 -21.89 2.47 -17.73
C LEU A 140 -22.80 3.70 -17.61
N LEU A 141 -22.22 4.92 -17.53
CA LEU A 141 -22.96 6.19 -17.51
C LEU A 141 -23.83 6.40 -18.76
N ALA A 142 -23.35 5.97 -19.92
CA ALA A 142 -24.10 6.03 -21.18
C ALA A 142 -25.30 5.06 -21.20
N ARG A 143 -25.30 4.02 -20.35
CA ARG A 143 -26.30 2.94 -20.35
C ARG A 143 -27.21 2.94 -19.11
N THR A 144 -26.92 3.75 -18.08
CA THR A 144 -27.76 3.85 -16.87
C THR A 144 -28.78 5.00 -16.93
N GLY A 145 -30.05 4.66 -16.67
CA GLY A 145 -31.14 5.61 -16.42
C GLY A 145 -31.39 5.89 -14.94
N ASN A 146 -30.76 5.15 -14.01
CA ASN A 146 -31.01 5.31 -12.57
C ASN A 146 -30.25 6.54 -12.02
N ARG A 147 -30.97 7.46 -11.38
CA ARG A 147 -30.41 8.73 -10.88
C ARG A 147 -29.32 8.52 -9.82
N ASN A 148 -29.47 7.55 -8.94
CA ASN A 148 -28.52 7.30 -7.83
C ASN A 148 -27.24 6.68 -8.36
N LEU A 149 -27.35 5.64 -9.19
CA LEU A 149 -26.19 5.01 -9.83
C LEU A 149 -25.45 6.00 -10.73
N ARG A 150 -26.18 6.81 -11.51
CA ARG A 150 -25.60 7.86 -12.36
C ARG A 150 -24.85 8.91 -11.55
N ARG A 151 -25.37 9.28 -10.36
CA ARG A 151 -24.67 10.19 -9.45
C ARG A 151 -23.36 9.58 -8.95
N MET A 152 -23.39 8.35 -8.44
CA MET A 152 -22.20 7.66 -7.92
C MET A 152 -21.11 7.50 -8.99
N LEU A 153 -21.48 7.10 -10.21
CA LEU A 153 -20.55 6.97 -11.33
C LEU A 153 -19.97 8.32 -11.77
N LYS A 154 -20.75 9.40 -11.75
CA LYS A 154 -20.25 10.75 -12.05
C LYS A 154 -19.30 11.25 -10.97
N GLU A 155 -19.66 11.09 -9.70
CA GLU A 155 -18.82 11.50 -8.57
C GLU A 155 -17.48 10.76 -8.57
N HIS A 156 -17.44 9.50 -8.98
CA HIS A 156 -16.20 8.75 -9.13
C HIS A 156 -15.40 9.17 -10.37
N LEU A 157 -16.06 9.37 -11.51
CA LEU A 157 -15.40 9.82 -12.74
C LEU A 157 -14.81 11.23 -12.62
N GLU A 158 -15.48 12.14 -11.91
CA GLU A 158 -14.93 13.46 -11.59
C GLU A 158 -13.77 13.36 -10.59
N ARG A 159 -13.81 12.43 -9.63
CA ARG A 159 -12.66 12.15 -8.74
C ARG A 159 -11.45 11.64 -9.51
N ILE A 160 -11.62 10.67 -10.41
CA ILE A 160 -10.52 10.16 -11.25
C ILE A 160 -9.91 11.29 -12.09
N LYS A 161 -10.73 12.14 -12.71
CA LYS A 161 -10.24 13.29 -13.48
C LYS A 161 -9.54 14.33 -12.62
N HIS A 162 -10.04 14.56 -11.41
CA HIS A 162 -9.44 15.50 -10.47
C HIS A 162 -8.09 14.98 -9.99
N ASP A 163 -7.98 13.68 -9.70
CA ASP A 163 -6.74 12.99 -9.32
C ASP A 163 -5.71 13.00 -10.46
N GLU A 164 -6.14 12.82 -11.73
CA GLU A 164 -5.27 12.96 -12.91
C GLU A 164 -4.76 14.40 -13.10
N SER A 165 -5.58 15.41 -12.77
CA SER A 165 -5.20 16.83 -12.85
C SER A 165 -4.37 17.34 -11.65
N GLU A 166 -4.54 16.72 -10.47
CA GLU A 166 -3.78 16.98 -9.25
C GLU A 166 -2.51 16.12 -9.15
N GLY A 167 -2.19 15.30 -10.16
CA GLY A 167 -0.95 14.53 -10.29
C GLY A 167 0.36 15.36 -10.31
N THR A 168 0.29 16.68 -10.10
CA THR A 168 1.45 17.56 -9.84
C THR A 168 1.55 18.01 -8.36
N ALA A 169 0.61 17.66 -7.49
CA ALA A 169 0.61 18.02 -6.08
C ALA A 169 0.01 16.89 -5.22
N GLY A 170 0.90 16.13 -4.58
CA GLY A 170 0.59 14.85 -3.94
C GLY A 170 -0.58 14.84 -2.95
N ARG A 171 -1.36 13.77 -3.04
CA ARG A 171 -2.00 13.10 -1.90
C ARG A 171 -1.97 11.57 -2.08
N PRO A 172 -1.89 10.79 -0.99
CA PRO A 172 -1.67 9.36 -1.05
C PRO A 172 -3.01 8.63 -1.22
N GLY A 173 -3.40 8.39 -2.47
CA GLY A 173 -4.30 7.29 -2.80
C GLY A 173 -3.54 5.97 -2.64
N ILE A 174 -4.23 4.92 -2.20
CA ILE A 174 -3.71 3.55 -2.19
C ILE A 174 -3.49 3.17 -3.65
N GLU A 175 -2.29 3.46 -4.17
CA GLU A 175 -1.82 2.96 -5.46
C GLU A 175 -1.76 1.44 -5.33
N ARG A 176 -2.79 0.77 -5.86
CA ARG A 176 -2.69 -0.64 -6.17
C ARG A 176 -1.56 -0.78 -7.18
N ILE A 177 -0.55 -1.48 -6.72
CA ILE A 177 0.66 -1.89 -7.40
C ILE A 177 0.26 -2.64 -8.69
N SER A 178 0.02 -1.88 -9.78
CA SER A 178 -0.20 -2.39 -11.14
C SER A 178 1.14 -2.73 -11.82
N HIS A 179 2.25 -2.49 -11.14
CA HIS A 179 3.58 -2.71 -11.67
C HIS A 179 4.29 -3.80 -10.87
N PRO A 180 5.05 -4.71 -11.50
CA PRO A 180 5.70 -5.81 -10.80
C PRO A 180 6.72 -5.38 -9.73
N TRP A 181 7.05 -4.08 -9.63
CA TRP A 181 8.06 -3.52 -8.73
C TRP A 181 7.65 -2.20 -8.06
N ALA A 182 6.39 -2.06 -7.62
CA ALA A 182 6.00 -0.83 -6.95
C ALA A 182 6.64 -0.67 -5.56
N THR A 183 7.01 0.57 -5.28
CA THR A 183 7.53 1.05 -4.01
C THR A 183 6.55 2.08 -3.45
N PHE A 184 6.71 2.50 -2.19
CA PHE A 184 5.90 3.61 -1.66
C PHE A 184 6.23 4.98 -2.29
N HIS A 185 7.18 5.04 -3.23
CA HIS A 185 7.49 6.21 -4.06
C HIS A 185 6.99 6.08 -5.52
N GLY A 186 6.30 5.00 -5.88
CA GLY A 186 5.87 4.69 -7.24
C GLY A 186 6.60 3.47 -7.83
N ASP A 187 6.45 3.24 -9.14
CA ASP A 187 7.11 2.11 -9.80
C ASP A 187 8.64 2.29 -9.90
N LYS A 188 9.37 1.28 -9.47
CA LYS A 188 10.84 1.32 -9.43
C LYS A 188 11.46 1.42 -10.83
N ILE A 189 10.91 0.75 -11.84
CA ILE A 189 11.45 0.77 -13.20
C ILE A 189 11.21 2.13 -13.83
N GLU A 190 10.03 2.72 -13.65
CA GLU A 190 9.71 4.06 -14.12
C GLU A 190 10.60 5.12 -13.48
N LEU A 191 10.82 5.05 -12.17
CA LEU A 191 11.73 5.96 -11.45
C LEU A 191 13.16 5.85 -11.99
N LEU A 192 13.65 4.63 -12.26
CA LEU A 192 14.98 4.42 -12.86
C LEU A 192 15.06 4.93 -14.30
N ALA A 193 14.01 4.73 -15.10
CA ALA A 193 13.94 5.22 -16.47
C ALA A 193 13.93 6.77 -16.50
N ALA A 194 13.18 7.39 -15.60
CA ALA A 194 13.15 8.85 -15.41
C ALA A 194 14.54 9.38 -14.99
N ALA A 195 15.17 8.75 -13.98
CA ALA A 195 16.51 9.13 -13.55
C ALA A 195 17.52 9.04 -14.72
N ALA A 196 17.47 7.96 -15.49
CA ALA A 196 18.34 7.78 -16.65
C ALA A 196 18.07 8.82 -17.75
N ALA A 197 16.84 9.26 -17.95
CA ALA A 197 16.50 10.30 -18.92
C ALA A 197 17.08 11.67 -18.49
N VAL A 198 16.83 12.08 -17.24
CA VAL A 198 17.32 13.35 -16.66
C VAL A 198 18.85 13.40 -16.64
N LEU A 199 19.51 12.29 -16.31
CA LEU A 199 20.98 12.23 -16.30
C LEU A 199 21.60 12.19 -17.71
N LYS A 200 20.89 11.67 -18.72
CA LYS A 200 21.35 11.67 -20.12
C LYS A 200 21.31 13.06 -20.74
N THR A 201 20.33 13.89 -20.37
CA THR A 201 20.24 15.30 -20.82
C THR A 201 21.39 16.15 -20.30
N ASN A 202 22.11 15.71 -19.26
CA ASN A 202 23.30 16.35 -18.70
C ASN A 202 24.62 16.09 -19.46
N ARG A 203 24.59 15.50 -20.67
CA ARG A 203 25.81 15.38 -21.48
C ARG A 203 26.21 16.76 -22.05
N PRO A 204 27.44 17.25 -21.82
CA PRO A 204 27.84 18.59 -22.24
C PRO A 204 28.03 18.65 -23.75
N LEU A 205 27.04 19.18 -24.47
CA LEU A 205 27.24 19.75 -25.80
C LEU A 205 27.84 21.15 -25.63
N GLY A 206 29.15 21.21 -25.38
CA GLY A 206 29.93 22.44 -25.53
C GLY A 206 29.78 23.48 -24.41
N ARG A 207 30.90 23.72 -23.73
CA ARG A 207 31.19 24.84 -22.83
C ARG A 207 30.45 26.15 -23.18
N LEU A 208 29.38 26.46 -22.45
CA LEU A 208 28.86 27.83 -22.28
C LEU A 208 28.51 28.00 -20.79
N GLN A 209 29.09 29.03 -20.18
CA GLN A 209 29.11 29.27 -18.73
C GLN A 209 27.72 29.52 -18.10
N ASP A 210 26.68 29.74 -18.92
CA ASP A 210 25.29 29.92 -18.47
C ASP A 210 24.52 28.58 -18.30
N SER A 211 25.13 27.44 -18.63
CA SER A 211 24.50 26.10 -18.54
C SER A 211 24.75 25.36 -17.21
N ASN A 212 25.42 25.99 -16.24
CA ASN A 212 25.85 25.31 -15.02
C ASN A 212 24.69 25.03 -14.05
N ASP A 213 23.74 25.97 -13.91
CA ASP A 213 22.61 25.83 -12.99
C ASP A 213 21.62 24.73 -13.44
N TYR A 214 21.27 24.70 -14.73
CA TYR A 214 20.47 23.62 -15.32
C TYR A 214 21.12 22.24 -15.19
N CYS A 215 22.46 22.18 -15.22
CA CYS A 215 23.19 20.94 -15.04
C CYS A 215 23.07 20.43 -13.58
N LEU A 216 23.19 21.33 -12.61
CA LEU A 216 23.08 21.01 -11.19
C LEU A 216 21.65 20.60 -10.79
N ASP A 217 20.64 21.28 -11.31
CA ASP A 217 19.23 20.94 -11.06
C ASP A 217 18.91 19.53 -11.58
N ASN A 218 19.35 19.19 -12.79
CA ASN A 218 19.20 17.84 -13.35
C ASN A 218 19.95 16.77 -12.52
N LEU A 219 21.14 17.08 -12.01
CA LEU A 219 21.87 16.14 -11.13
C LEU A 219 21.13 15.92 -9.82
N LEU A 220 20.52 16.97 -9.27
CA LEU A 220 19.77 16.91 -8.03
C LEU A 220 18.43 16.17 -8.20
N GLU A 221 17.71 16.44 -9.28
CA GLU A 221 16.51 15.71 -9.65
C GLU A 221 16.84 14.23 -9.89
N GLY A 222 17.93 13.94 -10.62
CA GLY A 222 18.44 12.59 -10.79
C GLY A 222 18.75 11.91 -9.45
N ALA A 223 19.40 12.62 -8.52
CA ALA A 223 19.69 12.10 -7.18
C ALA A 223 18.42 11.78 -6.39
N GLU A 224 17.40 12.65 -6.45
CA GLU A 224 16.11 12.41 -5.81
C GLU A 224 15.38 11.19 -6.41
N LEU A 225 15.38 11.04 -7.73
CA LEU A 225 14.79 9.87 -8.39
C LEU A 225 15.51 8.57 -8.03
N LEU A 226 16.85 8.59 -7.95
CA LEU A 226 17.62 7.43 -7.50
C LEU A 226 17.33 7.07 -6.04
N PHE A 227 17.20 8.06 -5.15
CA PHE A 227 16.74 7.82 -3.77
C PHE A 227 15.36 7.17 -3.75
N ARG A 228 14.39 7.71 -4.50
CA ARG A 228 13.03 7.16 -4.60
C ARG A 228 13.02 5.74 -5.16
N ALA A 229 13.93 5.40 -6.07
CA ALA A 229 14.12 4.04 -6.57
C ALA A 229 14.83 3.08 -5.59
N GLY A 230 15.38 3.58 -4.48
CA GLY A 230 16.12 2.80 -3.49
C GLY A 230 17.61 2.64 -3.82
N LEU A 231 18.18 3.47 -4.68
CA LEU A 231 19.62 3.48 -4.99
C LEU A 231 20.34 4.53 -4.13
N LEU A 232 20.50 4.21 -2.83
CA LEU A 232 21.04 5.15 -1.84
C LEU A 232 22.50 5.54 -2.12
N ALA A 233 23.36 4.57 -2.48
CA ALA A 233 24.77 4.83 -2.76
C ALA A 233 24.95 5.75 -3.98
N ASP A 234 24.20 5.48 -5.06
CA ASP A 234 24.24 6.30 -6.28
C ASP A 234 23.68 7.71 -6.03
N CYS A 235 22.62 7.82 -5.23
CA CYS A 235 22.09 9.11 -4.77
C CYS A 235 23.17 9.92 -4.01
N ILE A 236 23.84 9.31 -3.01
CA ILE A 236 24.93 9.97 -2.27
C ILE A 236 26.05 10.38 -3.23
N GLY A 237 26.43 9.51 -4.17
CA GLY A 237 27.46 9.81 -5.16
C GLY A 237 27.13 11.05 -6.01
N LEU A 238 25.88 11.17 -6.47
CA LEU A 238 25.43 12.37 -7.20
C LEU A 238 25.36 13.61 -6.31
N LEU A 239 24.90 13.49 -5.06
CA LEU A 239 24.88 14.61 -4.12
C LEU A 239 26.29 15.13 -3.83
N SER A 240 27.26 14.25 -3.59
CA SER A 240 28.67 14.65 -3.43
C SER A 240 29.20 15.36 -4.67
N ARG A 241 28.80 14.93 -5.88
CA ARG A 241 29.16 15.63 -7.11
C ARG A 241 28.58 17.03 -7.18
N VAL A 242 27.30 17.21 -6.84
CA VAL A 242 26.63 18.52 -6.79
C VAL A 242 27.33 19.45 -5.79
N ILE A 243 27.68 18.95 -4.60
CA ILE A 243 28.36 19.73 -3.56
C ILE A 243 29.73 20.24 -4.03
N LEU A 244 30.51 19.37 -4.68
CA LEU A 244 31.82 19.71 -5.24
C LEU A 244 31.72 20.69 -6.42
N ASP A 245 30.81 20.44 -7.36
CA ASP A 245 30.70 21.22 -8.61
C ASP A 245 30.11 22.62 -8.39
N ALA A 246 29.21 22.78 -7.41
CA ALA A 246 28.65 24.07 -7.05
C ALA A 246 29.53 24.89 -6.08
N ASP A 247 30.72 24.38 -5.73
CA ASP A 247 31.67 24.98 -4.76
C ASP A 247 30.96 25.42 -3.46
N LEU A 248 29.93 24.66 -3.05
CA LEU A 248 29.15 24.93 -1.84
C LEU A 248 30.04 24.88 -0.59
N GLU A 249 31.17 24.17 -0.69
CA GLU A 249 32.22 24.10 0.32
C GLU A 249 32.95 25.43 0.54
N LYS A 250 33.10 26.31 -0.47
CA LYS A 250 33.78 27.62 -0.33
C LYS A 250 32.83 28.78 -0.10
N ASN A 251 31.57 28.66 -0.55
CA ASN A 251 30.55 29.70 -0.39
C ASN A 251 29.82 29.68 0.98
N GLN A 252 30.44 29.04 1.99
CA GLN A 252 29.93 28.85 3.36
C GLN A 252 29.39 30.12 4.04
N GLY A 253 29.86 31.31 3.65
CA GLY A 253 29.43 32.59 4.25
C GLY A 253 28.25 33.28 3.57
N HIS A 254 27.93 32.96 2.31
CA HIS A 254 26.92 33.70 1.52
C HIS A 254 25.70 32.86 1.11
N LEU A 255 25.81 31.52 1.10
CA LEU A 255 24.74 30.60 0.68
C LEU A 255 24.16 29.77 1.83
N ALA A 256 24.72 29.88 3.04
CA ALA A 256 24.29 29.10 4.19
C ALA A 256 22.81 29.37 4.52
N GLY A 257 22.00 28.31 4.46
CA GLY A 257 20.61 28.31 4.92
C GLY A 257 19.57 28.87 3.93
N ASP A 258 19.89 29.89 3.14
CA ASP A 258 18.88 30.59 2.32
C ASP A 258 18.89 30.28 0.83
N HIS A 259 19.98 29.72 0.28
CA HIS A 259 19.98 29.36 -1.13
C HIS A 259 19.10 28.12 -1.40
N PRO A 260 18.20 28.15 -2.41
CA PRO A 260 17.26 27.06 -2.68
C PRO A 260 17.97 25.72 -2.95
N LEU A 261 19.09 25.74 -3.68
CA LEU A 261 19.90 24.55 -3.94
C LEU A 261 20.46 23.94 -2.64
N HIS A 262 20.95 24.77 -1.71
CA HIS A 262 21.47 24.30 -0.43
C HIS A 262 20.36 23.63 0.40
N ARG A 263 19.15 24.20 0.42
CA ARG A 263 17.99 23.59 1.10
C ARG A 263 17.58 22.26 0.46
N GLN A 264 17.61 22.15 -0.86
CA GLN A 264 17.28 20.90 -1.55
C GLN A 264 18.31 19.80 -1.28
N VAL A 265 19.61 20.12 -1.40
CA VAL A 265 20.71 19.19 -1.06
C VAL A 265 20.61 18.75 0.39
N PHE A 266 20.43 19.69 1.33
CA PHE A 266 20.28 19.36 2.75
C PHE A 266 19.09 18.42 3.00
N ARG A 267 17.92 18.70 2.41
CA ARG A 267 16.73 17.84 2.56
C ARG A 267 16.95 16.42 2.04
N LEU A 268 17.72 16.24 0.96
CA LEU A 268 18.04 14.91 0.47
C LEU A 268 19.08 14.22 1.34
N LEU A 269 20.14 14.92 1.76
CA LEU A 269 21.15 14.39 2.69
C LEU A 269 20.53 13.89 4.00
N ASP A 270 19.62 14.68 4.58
CA ASP A 270 18.96 14.36 5.87
C ASP A 270 18.03 13.14 5.77
N ARG A 271 17.65 12.71 4.55
CA ARG A 271 16.90 11.48 4.32
C ARG A 271 17.81 10.29 4.01
N VAL A 272 18.78 10.52 3.12
CA VAL A 272 19.57 9.45 2.52
C VAL A 272 20.67 8.97 3.46
N VAL A 273 21.42 9.90 4.08
CA VAL A 273 22.60 9.55 4.88
C VAL A 273 22.21 8.84 6.18
N PRO A 274 21.21 9.30 6.97
CA PRO A 274 20.74 8.57 8.14
C PRO A 274 20.24 7.16 7.84
N LEU A 275 19.46 7.02 6.76
CA LEU A 275 18.96 5.71 6.32
C LEU A 275 20.11 4.78 5.91
N TYR A 276 21.10 5.31 5.18
CA TYR A 276 22.26 4.53 4.77
C TYR A 276 23.12 4.09 5.96
N GLY A 277 23.23 4.95 6.98
CA GLY A 277 23.88 4.62 8.26
C GLY A 277 23.19 3.46 8.99
N LEU A 278 21.85 3.45 9.06
CA LEU A 278 21.09 2.34 9.66
C LEU A 278 21.37 0.98 8.99
N LEU A 279 21.66 0.99 7.68
CA LEU A 279 21.86 -0.22 6.91
C LEU A 279 23.30 -0.75 6.99
N LEU A 280 24.27 0.16 6.99
CA LEU A 280 25.69 -0.20 6.98
C LEU A 280 26.26 -0.45 8.38
N ASP A 281 25.86 0.35 9.37
CA ASP A 281 26.27 0.19 10.76
C ASP A 281 25.07 0.31 11.71
N PRO A 282 24.22 -0.72 11.78
CA PRO A 282 23.01 -0.68 12.61
C PRO A 282 23.30 -0.60 14.11
N LEU A 283 24.52 -0.91 14.56
CA LEU A 283 24.89 -0.85 15.97
C LEU A 283 25.33 0.55 16.40
N HIS A 284 25.96 1.33 15.50
CA HIS A 284 26.41 2.70 15.77
C HIS A 284 26.06 3.69 14.65
N PRO A 285 24.78 3.76 14.22
CA PRO A 285 24.38 4.56 13.07
C PRO A 285 24.62 6.05 13.26
N HIS A 286 24.49 6.59 14.48
CA HIS A 286 24.77 7.99 14.78
C HIS A 286 26.22 8.36 14.41
N GLY A 287 27.20 7.64 14.96
CA GLY A 287 28.61 7.92 14.73
C GLY A 287 28.96 7.83 13.25
N TRP A 288 28.45 6.77 12.60
CA TRP A 288 28.61 6.58 11.16
C TRP A 288 28.11 7.78 10.35
N VAL A 289 26.93 8.30 10.68
CA VAL A 289 26.32 9.45 9.99
C VAL A 289 27.14 10.72 10.20
N LEU A 290 27.57 11.02 11.43
CA LEU A 290 28.41 12.18 11.70
C LEU A 290 29.71 12.16 10.90
N ASP A 291 30.39 11.00 10.87
CA ASP A 291 31.64 10.85 10.15
C ASP A 291 31.45 10.96 8.63
N ASN A 292 30.34 10.44 8.09
CA ASN A 292 30.03 10.57 6.68
C ASN A 292 29.58 11.97 6.27
N TYR A 293 28.84 12.70 7.12
CA TYR A 293 28.56 14.11 6.85
C TYR A 293 29.85 14.93 6.76
N ARG A 294 30.77 14.75 7.72
CA ARG A 294 32.07 15.45 7.71
C ARG A 294 32.88 15.16 6.45
N ARG A 295 32.79 13.93 5.92
CA ARG A 295 33.59 13.47 4.79
C ARG A 295 32.96 13.75 3.42
N LEU A 296 31.64 13.61 3.30
CA LEU A 296 30.91 13.61 2.03
C LEU A 296 30.16 14.92 1.75
N ALA A 297 29.85 15.69 2.79
CA ALA A 297 29.06 16.92 2.70
C ALA A 297 29.61 18.00 3.64
N PRO A 298 30.89 18.42 3.50
CA PRO A 298 31.44 19.48 4.31
C PRO A 298 30.63 20.77 4.12
N GLY A 299 30.31 21.45 5.21
CA GLY A 299 29.41 22.61 5.23
C GLY A 299 27.95 22.27 5.54
N PHE A 300 27.56 20.99 5.52
CA PHE A 300 26.27 20.53 6.02
C PHE A 300 26.40 19.88 7.40
N SER A 301 25.42 20.13 8.26
CA SER A 301 25.29 19.47 9.56
C SER A 301 24.01 18.62 9.57
N PRO A 302 24.04 17.36 10.01
CA PRO A 302 22.82 16.55 10.13
C PRO A 302 21.83 17.18 11.09
N GLU A 303 20.53 16.93 10.88
CA GLU A 303 19.52 17.45 11.79
C GLU A 303 19.61 16.76 13.17
N PRO A 304 19.67 17.51 14.28
CA PRO A 304 19.82 16.93 15.62
C PRO A 304 18.73 15.92 16.00
N GLY A 305 17.47 16.19 15.62
CA GLY A 305 16.37 15.25 15.87
C GLY A 305 16.54 13.92 15.12
N SER A 306 17.00 13.98 13.86
CA SER A 306 17.32 12.78 13.07
C SER A 306 18.40 11.94 13.74
N LEU A 307 19.44 12.56 14.32
CA LEU A 307 20.48 11.84 15.07
C LEU A 307 19.95 11.16 16.33
N LEU A 308 19.03 11.80 17.07
CA LEU A 308 18.40 11.18 18.24
C LEU A 308 17.57 9.94 17.87
N TYR A 309 16.90 9.95 16.71
CA TYR A 309 16.25 8.75 16.19
C TYR A 309 17.24 7.62 15.88
N LEU A 310 18.46 7.92 15.46
CA LEU A 310 19.49 6.89 15.27
C LEU A 310 19.98 6.32 16.60
N ASP A 311 20.13 7.16 17.62
CA ASP A 311 20.44 6.71 18.99
C ASP A 311 19.35 5.78 19.53
N LEU A 312 18.08 6.19 19.39
CA LEU A 312 16.92 5.39 19.80
C LEU A 312 16.92 4.03 19.10
N TYR A 313 17.20 3.98 17.80
CA TYR A 313 17.31 2.72 17.07
C TYR A 313 18.42 1.82 17.64
N ALA A 314 19.61 2.37 17.89
CA ALA A 314 20.73 1.60 18.44
C ALA A 314 20.39 1.00 19.82
N ILE A 315 19.73 1.78 20.68
CA ILE A 315 19.25 1.32 22.00
C ILE A 315 18.25 0.18 21.85
N VAL A 316 17.24 0.36 20.98
CA VAL A 316 16.20 -0.66 20.72
C VAL A 316 16.82 -1.94 20.16
N LEU A 317 17.72 -1.84 19.20
CA LEU A 317 18.38 -2.99 18.60
C LEU A 317 19.19 -3.76 19.65
N ALA A 318 19.95 -3.06 20.49
CA ALA A 318 20.68 -3.67 21.59
C ALA A 318 19.74 -4.34 22.61
N ALA A 319 18.62 -3.70 22.94
CA ALA A 319 17.60 -4.24 23.85
C ALA A 319 16.94 -5.51 23.30
N LEU A 320 16.55 -5.50 22.02
CA LEU A 320 15.96 -6.66 21.35
C LEU A 320 16.92 -7.86 21.27
N GLN A 321 18.23 -7.59 21.28
CA GLN A 321 19.30 -8.60 21.37
C GLN A 321 19.63 -9.04 22.81
N GLY A 322 18.97 -8.48 23.82
CA GLY A 322 19.21 -8.78 25.24
C GLY A 322 20.49 -8.16 25.81
N ARG A 323 21.03 -7.10 25.18
CA ARG A 323 22.30 -6.47 25.55
C ARG A 323 22.16 -5.16 26.33
N SER A 324 20.95 -4.65 26.52
CA SER A 324 20.70 -3.41 27.29
C SER A 324 19.78 -3.67 28.48
N GLN A 325 20.28 -3.45 29.70
CA GLN A 325 19.53 -3.61 30.95
C GLN A 325 18.68 -2.38 31.29
N TYR A 326 19.05 -1.19 30.79
CA TYR A 326 18.41 0.09 31.11
C TYR A 326 17.74 0.75 29.91
N ALA A 327 17.47 -0.02 28.85
CA ALA A 327 16.90 0.46 27.58
C ALA A 327 15.68 1.38 27.77
N LYS A 328 14.77 1.04 28.69
CA LYS A 328 13.60 1.86 29.01
C LYS A 328 13.98 3.28 29.43
N TYR A 329 14.93 3.43 30.35
CA TYR A 329 15.35 4.74 30.85
C TYR A 329 16.09 5.54 29.79
N GLU A 330 16.95 4.87 29.00
CA GLU A 330 17.66 5.50 27.88
C GLU A 330 16.70 6.01 26.80
N ILE A 331 15.66 5.23 26.47
CA ILE A 331 14.61 5.63 25.52
C ILE A 331 13.83 6.84 26.05
N ILE A 332 13.41 6.84 27.33
CA ILE A 332 12.71 7.98 27.93
C ILE A 332 13.60 9.23 27.89
N GLN A 333 14.88 9.12 28.26
CA GLN A 333 15.83 10.23 28.25
C GLN A 333 16.02 10.81 26.85
N LYS A 334 16.23 9.96 25.83
CA LYS A 334 16.40 10.39 24.44
C LYS A 334 15.12 10.97 23.86
N SER A 335 13.96 10.42 24.24
CA SER A 335 12.65 10.94 23.82
C SER A 335 12.36 12.31 24.43
N ALA A 336 12.77 12.56 25.68
CA ALA A 336 12.65 13.87 26.31
C ALA A 336 13.52 14.92 25.59
N GLN A 337 14.74 14.56 25.19
CA GLN A 337 15.60 15.42 24.38
C GLN A 337 14.97 15.72 23.01
N LEU A 338 14.36 14.70 22.39
CA LEU A 338 13.68 14.85 21.10
C LEU A 338 12.45 15.75 21.21
N GLN A 339 11.66 15.62 22.28
CA GLN A 339 10.49 16.47 22.52
C GLN A 339 10.89 17.95 22.70
N VAL A 340 12.01 18.24 23.37
CA VAL A 340 12.53 19.62 23.49
C VAL A 340 12.95 20.20 22.14
N LEU A 341 13.40 19.36 21.20
CA LEU A 341 13.78 19.80 19.86
C LEU A 341 12.59 19.89 18.90
N ARG A 342 11.56 19.06 19.12
CA ARG A 342 10.38 18.90 18.27
C ARG A 342 9.14 18.63 19.13
N ASP A 343 8.46 19.70 19.52
CA ASP A 343 7.27 19.64 20.39
C ASP A 343 6.11 18.86 19.75
N ASP A 344 6.10 18.74 18.42
CA ASP A 344 5.07 18.07 17.62
C ASP A 344 5.32 16.56 17.41
N ASP A 345 6.42 16.01 17.93
CA ASP A 345 6.73 14.60 17.76
C ASP A 345 5.87 13.72 18.70
N LEU A 346 4.78 13.19 18.14
CA LEU A 346 3.79 12.36 18.86
C LEU A 346 4.42 11.12 19.52
N LEU A 347 5.39 10.48 18.86
CA LEU A 347 6.04 9.28 19.38
C LEU A 347 6.95 9.64 20.55
N ALA A 348 7.75 10.72 20.42
CA ALA A 348 8.59 11.20 21.51
C ALA A 348 7.74 11.57 22.74
N ALA A 349 6.65 12.31 22.53
CA ALA A 349 5.71 12.69 23.59
C ALA A 349 5.14 11.46 24.32
N ALA A 350 4.72 10.44 23.57
CA ALA A 350 4.25 9.19 24.16
C ALA A 350 5.34 8.48 24.96
N LEU A 351 6.57 8.39 24.43
CA LEU A 351 7.68 7.69 25.08
C LEU A 351 8.18 8.36 26.35
N VAL A 352 8.11 9.69 26.45
CA VAL A 352 8.47 10.43 27.69
C VAL A 352 7.59 10.01 28.86
N GLU A 353 6.33 9.68 28.59
CA GLU A 353 5.39 9.30 29.63
C GLU A 353 5.44 7.80 29.99
N TRP A 354 6.34 7.02 29.39
CA TRP A 354 6.37 5.56 29.45
C TRP A 354 6.26 4.97 30.88
N GLY A 355 5.09 4.41 31.16
CA GLY A 355 4.74 3.76 32.43
C GLY A 355 3.56 4.41 33.16
N LYS A 356 3.05 5.54 32.66
CA LYS A 356 1.76 6.10 33.10
C LYS A 356 0.59 5.36 32.42
N THR A 357 -0.56 5.25 33.10
CA THR A 357 -1.77 4.62 32.55
C THR A 357 -2.38 5.47 31.42
N GLY A 358 -2.80 4.84 30.31
CA GLY A 358 -3.45 5.51 29.17
C GLY A 358 -2.51 5.94 28.03
N LEU A 359 -1.21 5.63 28.12
CA LEU A 359 -0.14 6.15 27.26
C LEU A 359 -0.31 5.99 25.75
N PHE A 360 -0.92 4.88 25.37
CA PHE A 360 -0.96 4.39 24.01
C PHE A 360 -2.41 4.22 23.52
N GLU A 361 -3.37 4.88 24.16
CA GLU A 361 -4.76 4.95 23.67
C GLU A 361 -4.82 5.51 22.24
N ASN A 362 -3.81 6.28 21.85
CA ASN A 362 -3.63 6.85 20.51
C ASN A 362 -2.63 6.06 19.63
N THR A 363 -2.39 4.76 19.88
CA THR A 363 -1.50 3.94 19.02
C THR A 363 -1.83 4.03 17.52
N PRO A 364 -3.11 4.02 17.10
CA PRO A 364 -3.45 4.15 15.69
C PRO A 364 -2.95 5.47 15.08
N THR A 365 -3.05 6.59 15.80
CA THR A 365 -2.60 7.90 15.29
C THR A 365 -1.07 7.98 15.20
N VAL A 366 -0.36 7.31 16.12
CA VAL A 366 1.10 7.17 16.04
C VAL A 366 1.49 6.36 14.80
N ILE A 367 0.83 5.23 14.54
CA ILE A 367 1.09 4.40 13.35
C ILE A 367 0.78 5.17 12.06
N GLU A 368 -0.33 5.91 12.01
CA GLU A 368 -0.67 6.77 10.87
C GLU A 368 0.39 7.87 10.65
N ALA A 369 0.88 8.50 11.72
CA ALA A 369 1.94 9.48 11.65
C ALA A 369 3.27 8.87 11.13
N LEU A 370 3.62 7.67 11.59
CA LEU A 370 4.79 6.94 11.08
C LEU A 370 4.65 6.59 9.60
N ASN A 371 3.46 6.18 9.16
CA ASN A 371 3.17 5.91 7.75
C ASN A 371 3.34 7.18 6.89
N ALA A 372 2.83 8.32 7.35
CA ALA A 372 3.04 9.61 6.69
C ALA A 372 4.54 10.01 6.64
N LYS A 373 5.31 9.69 7.69
CA LYS A 373 6.75 9.94 7.75
C LYS A 373 7.57 9.07 6.79
N MET A 374 7.10 7.90 6.35
CA MET A 374 7.89 6.97 5.51
C MET A 374 8.52 7.64 4.28
N ARG A 375 7.78 8.51 3.58
CA ARG A 375 8.27 9.22 2.38
C ARG A 375 9.21 10.37 2.71
N LEU A 376 8.97 11.04 3.83
CA LEU A 376 9.66 12.30 4.18
C LEU A 376 10.94 12.05 4.98
N LYS A 377 10.91 11.09 5.90
CA LYS A 377 11.98 10.71 6.83
C LYS A 377 11.91 9.19 7.10
N PRO A 378 12.33 8.38 6.13
CA PRO A 378 12.20 6.92 6.20
C PRO A 378 12.94 6.31 7.41
N HIS A 379 14.10 6.86 7.78
CA HIS A 379 14.86 6.40 8.95
C HIS A 379 14.09 6.61 10.25
N GLU A 380 13.46 7.77 10.45
CA GLU A 380 12.65 8.04 11.64
C GLU A 380 11.41 7.16 11.71
N ALA A 381 10.72 6.98 10.58
CA ALA A 381 9.56 6.12 10.48
C ALA A 381 9.92 4.66 10.84
N PHE A 382 11.03 4.15 10.29
CA PHE A 382 11.51 2.81 10.59
C PHE A 382 11.93 2.65 12.06
N THR A 383 12.68 3.60 12.63
CA THR A 383 13.00 3.59 14.07
C THR A 383 11.73 3.57 14.92
N GLY A 384 10.70 4.35 14.54
CA GLY A 384 9.43 4.38 15.24
C GLY A 384 8.70 3.04 15.23
N LEU A 385 8.71 2.32 14.11
CA LEU A 385 8.18 0.96 14.04
C LEU A 385 8.92 0.01 14.99
N GLU A 386 10.26 0.08 15.00
CA GLU A 386 11.10 -0.74 15.87
C GLU A 386 10.86 -0.45 17.36
N LEU A 387 10.65 0.82 17.72
CA LEU A 387 10.26 1.23 19.07
C LEU A 387 8.92 0.62 19.48
N LEU A 388 7.88 0.73 18.64
CA LEU A 388 6.57 0.13 18.92
C LEU A 388 6.66 -1.39 19.04
N ARG A 389 7.43 -2.05 18.17
CA ARG A 389 7.69 -3.50 18.22
C ARG A 389 8.36 -3.90 19.53
N TYR A 390 9.36 -3.14 19.96
CA TYR A 390 10.04 -3.36 21.24
C TYR A 390 9.09 -3.19 22.43
N LEU A 391 8.31 -2.11 22.45
CA LEU A 391 7.31 -1.86 23.50
C LEU A 391 6.26 -2.97 23.58
N HIS A 392 5.84 -3.50 22.43
CA HIS A 392 4.91 -4.60 22.37
C HIS A 392 5.50 -5.87 22.99
N ARG A 393 6.73 -6.20 22.64
CA ARG A 393 7.45 -7.37 23.16
C ARG A 393 7.66 -7.32 24.67
N GLU A 394 7.94 -6.14 25.22
CA GLU A 394 8.12 -5.94 26.67
C GLU A 394 6.79 -5.85 27.44
N GLY A 395 5.65 -5.98 26.76
CA GLY A 395 4.32 -5.85 27.37
C GLY A 395 3.95 -4.42 27.78
N GLY A 396 4.72 -3.42 27.36
CA GLY A 396 4.43 -2.00 27.59
C GLY A 396 3.36 -1.44 26.65
N LEU A 397 3.07 -2.15 25.56
CA LEU A 397 2.07 -1.80 24.56
C LEU A 397 1.32 -3.06 24.09
N VAL A 398 -0.01 -3.01 24.04
CA VAL A 398 -0.81 -4.08 23.45
C VAL A 398 -1.22 -3.64 22.05
N LEU A 399 -0.66 -4.29 21.02
CA LEU A 399 -1.02 -4.05 19.63
C LEU A 399 -2.19 -4.95 19.23
N GLY A 400 -3.25 -4.36 18.67
CA GLY A 400 -4.34 -5.13 18.08
C GLY A 400 -3.93 -5.73 16.73
N ARG A 401 -4.70 -6.72 16.24
CA ARG A 401 -4.55 -7.24 14.87
C ARG A 401 -4.47 -6.15 13.78
N PRO A 402 -5.31 -5.09 13.77
CA PRO A 402 -5.20 -4.06 12.75
C PRO A 402 -3.87 -3.29 12.82
N ASP A 403 -3.39 -2.97 14.02
CA ASP A 403 -2.13 -2.25 14.23
C ASP A 403 -0.94 -3.07 13.76
N VAL A 404 -0.90 -4.35 14.14
CA VAL A 404 0.12 -5.31 13.72
C VAL A 404 0.14 -5.47 12.20
N THR A 405 -1.05 -5.59 11.58
CA THR A 405 -1.17 -5.74 10.13
C THR A 405 -0.67 -4.48 9.40
N SER A 406 -1.01 -3.29 9.93
CA SER A 406 -0.55 -2.01 9.39
C SER A 406 0.98 -1.88 9.49
N MET A 407 1.56 -2.21 10.65
CA MET A 407 3.02 -2.21 10.82
C MET A 407 3.72 -3.19 9.89
N LEU A 408 3.19 -4.42 9.74
CA LEU A 408 3.74 -5.42 8.81
C LEU A 408 3.69 -4.94 7.35
N ASP A 409 2.61 -4.28 6.92
CA ASP A 409 2.52 -3.66 5.59
C ASP A 409 3.59 -2.57 5.42
N MET A 410 3.82 -1.74 6.43
CA MET A 410 4.89 -0.72 6.39
C MET A 410 6.29 -1.36 6.27
N TYR A 411 6.59 -2.42 7.02
CA TYR A 411 7.85 -3.16 6.89
C TYR A 411 8.02 -3.77 5.49
N LEU A 412 6.96 -4.35 4.92
CA LEU A 412 6.96 -4.87 3.56
C LEU A 412 7.23 -3.78 2.53
N ARG A 413 6.61 -2.61 2.67
CA ARG A 413 6.87 -1.45 1.80
C ARG A 413 8.32 -0.98 1.87
N PHE A 414 8.92 -0.93 3.06
CA PHE A 414 10.35 -0.66 3.21
C PHE A 414 11.20 -1.70 2.48
N PHE A 415 10.89 -2.99 2.65
CA PHE A 415 11.61 -4.08 2.02
C PHE A 415 11.50 -4.06 0.48
N TYR A 416 10.32 -3.78 -0.07
CA TYR A 416 10.13 -3.67 -1.52
C TYR A 416 10.87 -2.46 -2.12
N TRP A 417 10.91 -1.34 -1.40
CA TRP A 417 11.67 -0.17 -1.81
C TRP A 417 13.18 -0.45 -1.79
N LEU A 418 13.69 -0.92 -0.65
CA LEU A 418 15.08 -1.25 -0.43
C LEU A 418 15.22 -2.64 0.20
N PRO A 419 15.51 -3.67 -0.59
CA PRO A 419 15.63 -5.04 -0.08
C PRO A 419 16.82 -5.18 0.88
N ALA A 420 16.54 -5.14 2.18
CA ALA A 420 17.52 -5.31 3.24
C ALA A 420 16.91 -6.09 4.42
N ALA A 421 17.69 -7.01 5.00
CA ALA A 421 17.26 -7.84 6.13
C ALA A 421 16.91 -7.04 7.40
N VAL A 422 17.36 -5.78 7.47
CA VAL A 422 17.01 -4.83 8.52
C VAL A 422 15.49 -4.56 8.52
N PHE A 423 14.87 -4.42 7.34
CA PHE A 423 13.44 -4.08 7.23
C PHE A 423 12.51 -5.28 7.38
N LEU A 424 12.95 -6.48 6.99
CA LEU A 424 12.16 -7.69 7.11
C LEU A 424 13.06 -8.90 7.35
N ASN A 425 12.79 -9.62 8.44
CA ASN A 425 13.51 -10.84 8.81
C ASN A 425 12.61 -11.78 9.61
N GLU A 426 13.04 -13.04 9.75
CA GLU A 426 12.27 -14.08 10.44
C GLU A 426 11.93 -13.72 11.88
N LYS A 427 12.84 -13.06 12.63
CA LYS A 427 12.57 -12.67 14.02
C LYS A 427 11.47 -11.62 14.12
N LEU A 428 11.45 -10.67 13.20
CA LEU A 428 10.39 -9.66 13.12
C LEU A 428 9.04 -10.32 12.82
N VAL A 429 8.99 -11.19 11.81
CA VAL A 429 7.76 -11.91 11.44
C VAL A 429 7.30 -12.83 12.56
N ALA A 430 8.21 -13.49 13.30
CA ALA A 430 7.83 -14.34 14.42
C ALA A 430 7.29 -13.56 15.63
N GLN A 431 7.71 -12.30 15.80
CA GLN A 431 7.28 -11.44 16.90
C GLN A 431 5.98 -10.68 16.61
N MET A 432 5.70 -10.43 15.32
CA MET A 432 4.52 -9.68 14.86
C MET A 432 3.50 -10.59 14.17
N GLY A 433 3.84 -11.83 13.85
CA GLY A 433 2.97 -12.81 13.20
C GLY A 433 1.95 -13.41 14.16
N PRO A 434 0.80 -13.90 13.65
CA PRO A 434 -0.27 -14.49 14.44
C PRO A 434 0.09 -15.81 15.14
#